data_AF-A0A0X3X454-F1
#
_entry.id   AF-A0A0X3X454-F1
#
_cell.length_a   1.000
_cell.length_b   1.000
_cell.length_c   1.000
_cell.angle_alpha   90.00
_cell.angle_beta   90.00
_cell.angle_gamma   90.00
#
_symmetry.space_group_name_H-M   'P 1'
#
loop_
_entity.id
_entity.type
_entity.pdbx_description
1 polymer ?
#
loop_
_entity_poly.entity_id
_entity_poly.type
_entity_poly.pdbx_seq_one_letter_code
_entity_poly.pdbx_strand_id
1 'polypeptide(L)'
;MGFTGDLWCELTPGSVRIQSRSTSPVIGIMRFSPHWFVCWKEGSDYLGNNIWYYTQGDQIVTSPKVKAWGYLPADMVEAPQHPFPGLTKCSWS
;
A
#
# COMPACT_ATOMS: atom_id res chain seq x y z
N MET A 1 -13.55 12.50 -3.37
CA MET A 1 -12.08 12.42 -3.48
C MET A 1 -11.76 11.82 -4.83
N GLY A 2 -11.12 12.57 -5.73
CA GLY A 2 -10.62 12.05 -7.00
C GLY A 2 -9.11 11.96 -6.91
N PHE A 3 -8.56 10.76 -7.02
CA PHE A 3 -7.13 10.55 -7.12
C PHE A 3 -6.77 10.72 -8.60
N THR A 4 -6.05 11.79 -8.93
CA THR A 4 -5.73 12.18 -10.31
C THR A 4 -4.54 11.42 -10.90
N GLY A 5 -4.08 10.35 -10.24
CA GLY A 5 -2.96 9.55 -10.69
C GLY A 5 -2.85 8.30 -9.85
N ASP A 6 -3.68 7.30 -10.15
CA ASP A 6 -3.48 5.96 -9.63
C ASP A 6 -2.19 5.40 -10.27
N LEU A 7 -1.24 5.01 -9.43
CA LEU A 7 -0.03 4.34 -9.88
C LEU A 7 -0.36 2.88 -10.20
N TRP A 8 -0.13 2.45 -11.42
CA TRP A 8 -0.25 1.04 -11.82
C TRP A 8 1.14 0.42 -11.93
N CYS A 9 1.51 -0.45 -10.97
CA CYS A 9 2.83 -1.08 -10.93
C CYS A 9 2.74 -2.57 -10.59
N GLU A 10 3.77 -3.31 -11.01
CA GLU A 10 4.01 -4.67 -10.55
C GLU A 10 4.36 -4.68 -9.06
N LEU A 11 4.09 -5.80 -8.40
CA LEU A 11 4.36 -6.00 -6.99
C LEU A 11 4.65 -7.47 -6.70
N THR A 12 5.28 -7.71 -5.57
CA THR A 12 5.38 -9.05 -4.99
C THR A 12 4.19 -9.33 -4.07
N PRO A 13 3.60 -10.55 -4.12
CA PRO A 13 2.51 -10.93 -3.22
C PRO A 13 2.85 -10.68 -1.76
N GLY A 14 1.90 -10.08 -1.03
CA GLY A 14 2.21 -9.40 0.22
C GLY A 14 1.01 -9.21 1.13
N SER A 15 1.26 -8.60 2.29
CA SER A 15 0.24 -8.34 3.31
C SER A 15 -0.11 -6.86 3.36
N VAL A 16 -1.39 -6.54 3.20
CA VAL A 16 -1.95 -5.18 3.33
C VAL A 16 -2.36 -4.95 4.78
N ARG A 17 -1.88 -3.86 5.37
CA ARG A 17 -2.07 -3.52 6.78
C ARG A 17 -2.95 -2.29 6.95
N ILE A 18 -3.73 -2.22 8.03
CA ILE A 18 -4.63 -1.07 8.25
C ILE A 18 -3.88 0.25 8.48
N GLN A 19 -2.66 0.19 9.01
CA GLN A 19 -1.79 1.35 9.20
C GLN A 19 -0.42 1.08 8.60
N SER A 20 0.31 2.15 8.26
CA SER A 20 1.68 2.14 7.73
C SER A 20 2.71 1.78 8.81
N ARG A 21 2.52 0.65 9.48
CA ARG A 21 3.46 0.13 10.46
C ARG A 21 3.48 -1.38 10.47
N SER A 22 4.66 -1.97 10.67
CA SER A 22 4.85 -3.43 10.66
C SER A 22 4.04 -4.17 11.73
N THR A 23 3.77 -3.52 12.86
CA THR A 23 2.96 -4.05 13.97
C THR A 23 1.45 -3.95 13.74
N SER A 24 1.02 -3.25 12.68
CA SER A 24 -0.40 -3.08 12.38
C SER A 24 -1.04 -4.40 11.93
N PRO A 25 -2.29 -4.70 12.31
CA PRO A 25 -3.01 -5.86 11.82
C PRO A 25 -3.03 -5.94 10.29
N VAL A 26 -2.87 -7.17 9.78
CA VAL A 26 -3.09 -7.50 8.37
C VAL A 26 -4.59 -7.59 8.12
N ILE A 27 -5.07 -6.77 7.19
CA ILE A 27 -6.49 -6.69 6.82
C ILE A 27 -6.75 -7.27 5.43
N GLY A 28 -5.72 -7.38 4.61
CA GLY A 28 -5.82 -7.98 3.28
C GLY A 28 -4.53 -8.67 2.84
N ILE A 29 -4.66 -9.55 1.86
CA ILE A 29 -3.53 -10.14 1.13
C ILE A 29 -3.56 -9.64 -0.30
N MET A 30 -2.38 -9.28 -0.80
CA MET A 30 -2.11 -9.05 -2.21
C MET A 30 -1.62 -10.35 -2.84
N ARG A 31 -2.34 -10.85 -3.85
CA ARG A 31 -2.06 -12.10 -4.55
C ARG A 31 -1.72 -11.88 -6.02
N PHE A 32 -2.30 -10.87 -6.63
CA PHE A 32 -2.15 -10.59 -8.04
C PHE A 32 -1.31 -9.34 -8.27
N SER A 33 -0.63 -9.35 -9.40
CA SER A 33 0.18 -8.26 -9.92
C SER A 33 -0.19 -8.10 -11.39
N PRO A 34 -0.21 -6.86 -11.95
CA PRO A 34 0.00 -5.56 -11.29
C PRO A 34 -1.19 -5.09 -10.46
N HIS A 35 -0.96 -4.06 -9.64
CA HIS A 35 -2.01 -3.42 -8.84
C HIS A 35 -1.93 -1.90 -8.89
N TRP A 36 -3.06 -1.26 -8.59
CA TRP A 36 -3.16 0.19 -8.50
C TRP A 36 -2.90 0.69 -7.09
N PHE A 37 -2.24 1.84 -6.98
CA PHE A 37 -1.93 2.53 -5.73
C PHE A 37 -2.36 3.98 -5.81
N VAL A 38 -2.91 4.46 -4.71
CA VAL A 38 -3.68 5.71 -4.67
C VAL A 38 -2.84 6.89 -4.19
N CYS A 39 -2.05 6.64 -3.16
CA CYS A 39 -1.18 7.61 -2.53
C CYS A 39 -0.10 6.87 -1.74
N TRP A 40 0.92 7.59 -1.30
CA TRP A 40 1.94 7.06 -0.40
C TRP A 40 1.95 7.79 0.93
N LYS A 41 2.47 7.17 1.98
CA LYS A 41 2.81 7.87 3.22
C LYS A 41 4.04 7.27 3.90
N GLU A 42 4.66 8.08 4.76
CA GLU A 42 5.71 7.63 5.66
C GLU A 42 5.11 6.88 6.84
N GLY A 43 5.77 5.82 7.24
CA GLY A 43 5.35 4.91 8.30
C GLY A 43 6.51 4.42 9.13
N SER A 44 6.34 3.26 9.78
CA SER A 44 7.47 2.60 10.41
C SER A 44 8.47 2.17 9.35
N ASP A 45 9.76 2.28 9.65
CA ASP A 45 10.78 1.61 8.87
C ASP A 45 10.52 0.10 8.86
N TYR A 46 10.43 -0.48 7.67
CA TYR A 46 10.15 -1.88 7.47
C TYR A 46 10.88 -2.36 6.22
N LEU A 47 11.74 -3.36 6.38
CA LEU A 47 12.60 -3.89 5.33
C LEU A 47 13.52 -2.84 4.69
N GLY A 48 13.92 -1.81 5.46
CA GLY A 48 14.86 -0.77 5.03
C GLY A 48 14.21 0.40 4.28
N ASN A 49 12.88 0.48 4.28
CA ASN A 49 12.13 1.61 3.74
C ASN A 49 10.99 2.01 4.69
N ASN A 50 10.77 3.31 4.83
CA ASN A 50 9.68 3.87 5.62
C ASN A 50 8.48 4.30 4.77
N ILE A 51 8.50 4.06 3.46
CA ILE A 51 7.41 4.40 2.55
C ILE A 51 6.39 3.25 2.48
N TRP A 52 5.11 3.63 2.51
CA TRP A 52 3.97 2.73 2.42
C TRP A 52 2.99 3.25 1.39
N TYR A 53 2.48 2.36 0.52
CA TYR A 53 1.52 2.70 -0.51
C TYR A 53 0.12 2.29 -0.10
N TYR A 54 -0.84 3.19 -0.29
CA TYR A 54 -2.24 2.93 -0.01
C TYR A 54 -2.90 2.25 -1.21
N THR A 55 -3.53 1.12 -0.97
CA THR A 55 -4.15 0.26 -1.98
C THR A 55 -5.25 -0.62 -1.36
N GLN A 56 -5.92 -1.42 -2.17
CA GLN A 56 -6.89 -2.41 -1.74
C GLN A 56 -6.33 -3.81 -1.99
N GLY A 57 -6.30 -4.68 -0.98
CA GLY A 57 -5.87 -6.08 -1.20
C GLY A 57 -6.91 -6.91 -1.95
N ASP A 58 -6.46 -7.93 -2.67
CA ASP A 58 -7.29 -8.89 -3.43
C ASP A 58 -8.20 -9.72 -2.52
N GLN A 59 -7.70 -10.07 -1.34
CA GLN A 59 -8.42 -10.92 -0.39
C GLN A 59 -8.58 -10.20 0.96
N ILE A 60 -9.80 -10.20 1.47
CA ILE A 60 -10.10 -9.76 2.85
C ILE A 60 -9.65 -10.84 3.83
N VAL A 61 -8.80 -10.48 4.79
CA VAL A 61 -8.36 -11.37 5.88
C VAL A 61 -9.10 -11.04 7.16
N THR A 62 -9.06 -9.77 7.57
CA THR A 62 -9.72 -9.30 8.79
C THR A 62 -10.50 -8.03 8.48
N SER A 63 -11.47 -7.71 9.35
CA SER A 63 -12.26 -6.48 9.26
C SER A 63 -12.94 -6.26 7.90
N PRO A 64 -13.98 -7.05 7.55
CA PRO A 64 -14.67 -6.96 6.26
C PRO A 64 -15.21 -5.57 5.92
N LYS A 65 -15.50 -4.75 6.94
CA LYS A 65 -15.93 -3.35 6.78
C LYS A 65 -14.92 -2.48 6.02
N VAL A 66 -13.62 -2.78 6.18
CA VAL A 66 -12.53 -2.04 5.54
C VAL A 66 -12.26 -2.56 4.12
N LYS A 67 -12.82 -3.71 3.74
CA LYS A 67 -12.71 -4.29 2.39
C LYS A 67 -11.26 -4.40 1.88
N ALA A 68 -10.33 -4.76 2.78
CA ALA A 68 -8.90 -4.88 2.49
C ALA A 68 -8.19 -3.56 2.08
N TRP A 69 -8.79 -2.40 2.30
CA TRP A 69 -8.15 -1.11 2.07
C TRP A 69 -7.12 -0.76 3.13
N GLY A 70 -5.86 -0.62 2.72
CA GLY A 70 -4.77 -0.33 3.65
C GLY A 70 -3.45 -0.04 2.96
N TYR A 71 -2.37 -0.29 3.69
CA TYR A 71 -1.01 0.06 3.35
C TYR A 71 -0.17 -1.18 3.05
N LEU A 72 0.49 -1.15 1.91
CA LEU A 72 1.51 -2.11 1.48
C LEU A 72 2.89 -1.45 1.62
N PRO A 73 3.91 -2.12 2.18
CA PRO A 73 5.25 -1.55 2.26
C PRO A 73 5.86 -1.35 0.87
N ALA A 74 6.67 -0.30 0.70
CA ALA A 74 7.31 0.02 -0.56
C ALA A 74 8.19 -1.10 -1.12
N ASP A 75 8.84 -1.88 -0.24
CA ASP A 75 9.67 -3.03 -0.61
C ASP A 75 8.92 -4.10 -1.42
N MET A 76 7.58 -4.17 -1.29
CA MET A 76 6.76 -5.09 -2.08
C MET A 76 6.33 -4.51 -3.44
N VAL A 77 6.52 -3.21 -3.68
CA VAL A 77 6.11 -2.55 -4.92
C VAL A 77 7.31 -2.45 -5.84
N GLU A 78 7.21 -3.00 -7.05
CA GLU A 78 8.28 -2.93 -8.04
C GLU A 78 8.26 -1.56 -8.73
N ALA A 79 8.80 -0.56 -8.05
CA ALA A 79 8.98 0.79 -8.58
C ALA A 79 10.48 1.10 -8.76
N PRO A 80 10.84 1.89 -9.79
CA PRO A 80 12.23 2.30 -10.01
C PRO A 80 12.76 3.22 -8.89
N GLN A 81 11.87 3.91 -8.17
CA GLN A 81 12.19 4.77 -7.04
C GLN A 81 11.00 4.88 -6.07
N HIS A 82 11.29 4.97 -4.78
CA HIS A 82 10.31 5.24 -3.73
C HIS A 82 10.59 6.58 -3.03
N PRO A 83 9.57 7.40 -2.75
CA PRO A 83 8.20 7.28 -3.26
C PRO A 83 8.14 7.42 -4.79
N PHE A 84 7.10 6.87 -5.41
CA PHE A 84 7.00 6.85 -6.87
C PHE A 84 6.82 8.29 -7.41
N PRO A 85 7.63 8.74 -8.38
CA PRO A 85 7.50 10.07 -8.96
C PRO A 85 6.11 10.30 -9.55
N GLY A 86 5.39 11.32 -9.07
CA GLY A 86 4.05 11.66 -9.54
C GLY A 86 2.90 11.08 -8.70
N LEU A 87 3.17 10.13 -7.80
CA LEU A 87 2.18 9.73 -6.80
C LEU A 87 2.19 10.71 -5.63
N THR A 88 1.01 11.17 -5.22
CA THR A 88 0.88 12.16 -4.14
C THR A 88 0.94 11.51 -2.75
N LYS A 89 1.38 12.28 -1.75
CA LYS A 89 1.31 11.87 -0.35
C LYS A 89 -0.16 11.84 0.09
N CYS A 90 -0.57 10.83 0.85
CA CYS A 90 -1.95 10.72 1.34
C CYS A 90 -2.32 11.97 2.15
N SER A 91 -3.53 12.49 1.93
CA SER A 91 -3.98 13.77 2.54
C SER A 91 -4.46 13.64 3.98
N TRP A 92 -4.54 12.41 4.51
CA TRP A 92 -4.93 12.13 5.89
C TRP A 92 -3.73 11.60 6.68
N SER A 93 -3.66 11.98 7.96
CA SER A 93 -2.60 11.58 8.91
C SER A 93 -2.94 10.26 9.60
#